data_AF-A0A349WBT5-F1
#
_entry.id   AF-A0A349WBT5-F1
#
_cell.length_a   1.000
_cell.length_b   1.000
_cell.length_c   1.000
_cell.angle_alpha   90.00
_cell.angle_beta   90.00
_cell.angle_gamma   90.00
#
_symmetry.space_group_name_H-M   'P 1'
#
loop_
_entity.id
_entity.type
_entity.pdbx_description
1 polymer ?
#
loop_
_entity_poly.entity_id
_entity_poly.type
_entity_poly.pdbx_seq_one_letter_code
_entity_poly.pdbx_strand_id
1 'polypeptide(L)' 'MPQLPDAVLEQVADHFRVLGEPTRLQILQWLGAGERNVGELAQLCGCSMANVSRHLALLT' A
#
# COMPACT_ATOMS: atom_id res chain seq x y z
N MET A 1 -23.58 0.23 -17.52
CA MET A 1 -23.07 0.43 -16.16
C MET A 1 -23.51 1.80 -15.69
N PRO A 2 -24.05 1.97 -14.47
CA PRO A 2 -24.35 3.30 -13.96
C PRO A 2 -23.06 4.13 -13.88
N GLN A 3 -23.16 5.42 -14.19
CA GLN A 3 -22.04 6.36 -14.02
C GLN A 3 -21.81 6.60 -12.53
N LEU A 4 -20.55 6.56 -12.10
CA LEU A 4 -20.17 6.89 -10.73
C LEU A 4 -20.20 8.43 -10.57
N PRO A 5 -20.66 8.95 -9.42
CA PRO A 5 -20.53 10.37 -9.10
C PRO A 5 -19.05 10.80 -9.06
N ASP A 6 -18.75 12.04 -9.47
CA ASP A 6 -17.39 12.58 -9.48
C ASP A 6 -16.70 12.49 -8.11
N ALA A 7 -17.43 12.73 -7.03
CA ALA A 7 -16.92 12.58 -5.66
C ALA A 7 -16.42 11.15 -5.36
N VAL A 8 -17.04 10.13 -5.94
CA VAL A 8 -16.58 8.73 -5.80
C VAL A 8 -15.32 8.50 -6.63
N LEU A 9 -15.25 9.10 -7.83
CA LEU A 9 -14.05 9.03 -8.67
C LEU A 9 -12.84 9.69 -7.99
N GLU A 10 -13.04 10.82 -7.31
CA GLU A 10 -12.00 11.50 -6.53
C GLU A 10 -11.50 10.62 -5.38
N GLN A 11 -12.41 10.04 -4.59
CA GLN A 11 -12.04 9.11 -3.51
C GLN A 11 -11.24 7.91 -4.02
N VAL A 12 -11.65 7.34 -5.15
CA VAL A 12 -10.94 6.23 -5.80
C VAL A 12 -9.56 6.66 -6.29
N ALA A 13 -9.44 7.85 -6.89
CA ALA A 13 -8.17 8.40 -7.33
C ALA A 13 -7.19 8.62 -6.16
N ASP A 14 -7.69 9.06 -5.01
CA ASP A 14 -6.88 9.21 -3.80
C ASP A 14 -6.33 7.87 -3.31
N HIS A 15 -7.17 6.82 -3.32
CA HIS A 15 -6.71 5.46 -3.01
C HIS A 15 -5.66 4.98 -4.01
N PHE A 16 -5.87 5.19 -5.31
CA PHE A 16 -4.85 4.83 -6.32
C PHE A 16 -3.56 5.62 -6.17
N ARG A 17 -3.61 6.87 -5.73
CA ARG A 17 -2.40 7.67 -5.46
C ARG A 17 -1.60 7.06 -4.31
N VAL A 18 -2.28 6.60 -3.26
CA VAL A 18 -1.64 5.82 -2.21
C VAL A 18 -1.13 4.50 -2.79
N LEU A 19 -1.93 3.70 -3.48
CA LEU A 19 -1.50 2.38 -3.97
C LEU A 19 -0.47 2.42 -5.11
N GLY A 20 -0.31 3.54 -5.81
CA GLY A 20 0.53 3.66 -7.01
C GLY A 20 2.05 3.61 -6.79
N GLU A 21 2.52 3.33 -5.57
CA GLU A 21 3.95 3.20 -5.29
C GLU A 21 4.35 1.72 -5.19
N PRO A 22 5.41 1.28 -5.89
CA PRO A 22 5.77 -0.13 -5.99
C PRO A 22 6.04 -0.84 -4.65
N THR A 23 6.65 -0.16 -3.68
CA THR A 23 6.95 -0.73 -2.35
C THR A 23 5.67 -1.03 -1.58
N ARG A 24 4.65 -0.15 -1.63
CA ARG A 24 3.35 -0.41 -1.01
C ARG A 24 2.64 -1.61 -1.63
N LEU A 25 2.72 -1.78 -2.95
CA LEU A 25 2.16 -2.97 -3.61
C LEU A 25 2.88 -4.26 -3.19
N GLN A 26 4.21 -4.23 -3.04
CA GLN A 26 4.99 -5.36 -2.51
C GLN A 26 4.61 -5.69 -1.07
N ILE A 27 4.48 -4.67 -0.20
CA ILE A 27 4.06 -4.85 1.19
C ILE A 27 2.68 -5.52 1.24
N LEU A 28 1.71 -5.04 0.44
CA LEU A 28 0.37 -5.62 0.38
C LEU A 28 0.38 -7.05 -0.18
N GLN A 29 1.20 -7.34 -1.19
CA GLN A 29 1.39 -8.70 -1.70
C GLN A 29 1.86 -9.66 -0.61
N TRP A 30 2.84 -9.25 0.19
CA TRP A 30 3.38 -10.09 1.26
C TRP A 30 2.41 -10.26 2.44
N LEU A 31 1.72 -9.19 2.84
CA LEU A 31 0.69 -9.25 3.89
C LEU A 31 -0.53 -10.06 3.46
N GLY A 32 -0.90 -10.01 2.18
CA GLY A 32 -1.98 -10.84 1.62
C GLY A 32 -1.65 -12.34 1.63
N ALA A 33 -0.36 -12.70 1.68
CA ALA A 33 0.08 -14.09 1.83
C ALA A 33 0.17 -14.54 3.31
N GLY A 34 0.06 -13.62 4.26
CA GLY A 34 0.08 -13.90 5.70
C GLY A 34 0.67 -12.74 6.52
N GLU A 35 0.40 -12.77 7.83
CA GLU A 35 0.92 -11.77 8.76
C GLU A 35 2.45 -11.79 8.80
N ARG A 36 3.04 -10.58 8.85
CA ARG A 36 4.49 -10.35 8.86
C ARG A 36 4.85 -9.16 9.72
N ASN A 37 6.03 -9.21 10.31
CA ASN A 37 6.59 -8.06 11.02
C ASN A 37 7.35 -7.12 10.07
N VAL A 38 7.61 -5.90 10.53
CA VAL A 38 8.28 -4.85 9.74
C VAL A 38 9.68 -5.25 9.28
N GLY A 39 10.41 -6.05 10.08
CA GLY A 39 11.75 -6.53 9.73
C GLY A 39 11.74 -7.51 8.57
N GLU A 40 10.81 -8.45 8.58
CA GLU A 40 10.59 -9.41 7.48
C GLU A 40 10.21 -8.69 6.18
N LEU A 41 9.27 -7.74 6.27
CA LEU A 41 8.87 -6.93 5.11
C LEU A 41 10.02 -6.11 4.54
N ALA A 42 10.86 -5.53 5.40
CA ALA A 42 12.05 -4.79 4.98
C ALA A 42 13.03 -5.66 4.19
N GLN A 43 13.27 -6.90 4.66
CA GLN A 43 14.10 -7.87 3.95
C GLN A 43 13.48 -8.28 2.61
N LEU A 44 12.18 -8.65 2.61
CA LEU A 44 11.47 -9.11 1.41
C LEU A 44 11.35 -8.03 0.33
N CYS A 45 11.18 -6.78 0.73
CA CYS A 45 11.05 -5.63 -0.17
C CYS A 45 12.39 -4.94 -0.48
N GLY A 46 13.51 -5.44 0.05
CA GLY A 46 14.85 -4.88 -0.20
C GLY A 46 15.02 -3.42 0.26
N CYS A 47 14.34 -3.01 1.34
CA CYS A 47 14.37 -1.64 1.84
C CYS A 47 14.61 -1.57 3.36
N SER A 48 14.79 -0.37 3.91
CA SER A 48 15.00 -0.21 5.35
C SER A 48 13.69 -0.35 6.12
N MET A 49 13.78 -0.79 7.39
CA MET A 49 12.61 -0.83 8.29
C MET A 49 11.93 0.54 8.43
N ALA A 50 12.71 1.63 8.49
CA ALA A 50 12.16 2.98 8.53
C ALA A 50 11.36 3.32 7.26
N ASN A 51 11.78 2.83 6.10
CA ASN A 51 11.02 3.02 4.87
C ASN A 51 9.71 2.23 4.91
N VAL A 52 9.77 0.95 5.29
CA VAL A 52 8.57 0.10 5.43
C VAL A 52 7.57 0.69 6.43
N SER A 53 8.01 1.14 7.61
CA SER A 53 7.13 1.78 8.59
C SER A 53 6.45 3.03 8.03
N ARG A 54 7.16 3.85 7.25
CA ARG A 54 6.58 5.02 6.59
C ARG A 54 5.51 4.62 5.56
N HIS A 55 5.76 3.57 4.77
CA HIS A 55 4.78 3.07 3.80
C HIS A 55 3.55 2.47 4.49
N LEU A 56 3.72 1.70 5.57
CA LEU A 56 2.62 1.16 6.35
C LEU A 56 1.76 2.25 6.97
N ALA A 57 2.35 3.32 7.49
CA ALA A 57 1.62 4.46 8.06
C ALA A 57 0.75 5.22 7.03
N LEU A 58 1.01 5.06 5.73
CA LEU A 58 0.19 5.61 4.65
C LEU A 58 -0.91 4.64 4.19
N LEU A 59 -0.85 3.36 4.61
CA LEU A 59 -1.81 2.30 4.29
C LEU A 59 -2.81 2.03 5.43
N THR A 60 -2.56 2.58 6.61
CA THR A 60 -3.40 2.54 7.81
C THR A 60 -4.14 3.85 8.00
#